data_AF-A0A925GBU7-F1
#
_entry.id   AF-A0A925GBU7-F1
#
_cell.length_a   1.000
_cell.length_b   1.000
_cell.length_c   1.000
_cell.angle_alpha   90.00
_cell.angle_beta   90.00
_cell.angle_gamma   90.00
#
_symmetry.space_group_name_H-M   'P 1'
#
loop_
_entity.id
_entity.type
_entity.pdbx_description
1 polymer ?
#
loop_
_entity_poly.entity_id
_entity_poly.type
_entity_poly.pdbx_seq_one_letter_code
_entity_poly.pdbx_strand_id
1 'polypeptide(L)'
;MRTAANEVIVKLDLLGMADGQKAGLTHFGRSYSTIGVICDGKKKKIEFNVTGNSTFGPELPGNNLWLKSTWALDGISQYYYSTDGKKYTSFGKPYQMAWGSYRGDRLGIYSYNNKADAGYVDVDFFQYDYAGPKIKSKK
;
A
#
# COMPACT_ATOMS: atom_id res chain seq x y z
N MET A 1 18.97 -18.39 8.14
CA MET A 1 19.59 -17.10 7.79
C MET A 1 18.47 -16.08 7.72
N ARG A 2 18.48 -15.06 8.58
CA ARG A 2 17.35 -14.13 8.75
C ARG A 2 17.37 -13.09 7.62
N THR A 3 16.22 -12.78 7.03
CA THR A 3 16.02 -11.88 5.89
C THR A 3 16.39 -10.43 6.23
N ALA A 4 17.31 -9.80 5.50
CA ALA A 4 17.82 -8.46 5.82
C ALA A 4 16.87 -7.30 5.42
N ALA A 5 16.02 -7.51 4.40
CA ALA A 5 15.03 -6.55 3.95
C ALA A 5 13.93 -7.27 3.17
N ASN A 6 12.69 -6.79 3.31
CA ASN A 6 11.54 -7.21 2.53
C ASN A 6 10.93 -5.99 1.85
N GLU A 7 10.40 -6.17 0.65
CA GLU A 7 9.77 -5.11 -0.13
C GLU A 7 8.52 -5.64 -0.82
N VAL A 8 7.46 -4.84 -0.81
CA VAL A 8 6.28 -5.06 -1.66
C VAL A 8 6.03 -3.81 -2.48
N ILE A 9 5.70 -4.00 -3.76
CA ILE A 9 5.28 -2.94 -4.67
C ILE A 9 3.98 -3.39 -5.33
N VAL A 10 2.97 -2.52 -5.29
CA VAL A 10 1.75 -2.66 -6.08
C VAL A 10 1.64 -1.50 -7.04
N LYS A 11 1.26 -1.78 -8.29
CA LYS A 11 0.89 -0.76 -9.27
C LYS A 11 -0.62 -0.77 -9.46
N LEU A 12 -1.22 0.41 -9.35
CA LEU A 12 -2.65 0.66 -9.50
C LEU A 12 -2.89 1.61 -10.68
N ASP A 13 -3.89 1.30 -11.50
CA ASP A 13 -4.56 2.29 -12.36
C ASP A 13 -5.82 2.79 -11.66
N LEU A 14 -5.86 4.10 -11.45
CA LEU A 14 -6.89 4.80 -10.71
C LEU A 14 -7.98 5.38 -11.63
N LEU A 15 -7.94 5.17 -12.95
CA LEU A 15 -8.86 5.80 -13.90
C LEU A 15 -10.33 5.54 -13.54
N GLY A 16 -10.64 4.32 -13.09
CA GLY A 16 -11.99 3.89 -12.68
C GLY A 16 -12.45 4.38 -11.32
N MET A 17 -11.66 5.17 -10.58
CA MET A 17 -12.04 5.60 -9.24
C MET A 17 -13.25 6.56 -9.25
N ALA A 18 -14.20 6.29 -8.36
CA ALA A 18 -15.37 7.15 -8.13
C ALA A 18 -15.22 8.02 -6.88
N ASP A 19 -16.01 9.09 -6.79
CA ASP A 19 -16.07 9.94 -5.60
C ASP A 19 -16.39 9.13 -4.33
N GLY A 20 -15.61 9.36 -3.26
CA GLY A 20 -15.70 8.65 -1.99
C GLY A 20 -14.92 7.34 -1.93
N GLN A 21 -14.36 6.87 -3.05
CA GLN A 21 -13.59 5.64 -3.09
C GLN A 21 -12.21 5.81 -2.47
N LYS A 22 -11.79 4.78 -1.74
CA LYS A 22 -10.46 4.59 -1.18
C LYS A 22 -9.89 3.27 -1.66
N ALA A 23 -8.63 3.26 -2.05
CA ALA A 23 -7.93 2.04 -2.45
C ALA A 23 -6.45 2.12 -2.12
N GLY A 24 -5.78 0.98 -1.91
CA GLY A 24 -4.35 0.98 -1.62
C GLY A 24 -3.79 -0.32 -1.10
N LEU A 25 -2.62 -0.21 -0.47
CA LEU A 25 -1.85 -1.27 0.15
C LEU A 25 -2.02 -1.20 1.68
N THR A 26 -2.13 -2.34 2.33
CA THR A 26 -2.23 -2.44 3.79
C THR A 26 -1.27 -3.45 4.39
N HIS A 27 -0.74 -3.09 5.56
CA HIS A 27 -0.31 -4.03 6.59
C HIS A 27 -1.48 -4.22 7.57
N PHE A 28 -2.06 -5.43 7.58
CA PHE A 28 -3.27 -5.78 8.30
C PHE A 28 -2.98 -6.80 9.41
N GLY A 29 -3.05 -6.32 10.65
CA GLY A 29 -2.90 -7.12 11.87
C GLY A 29 -3.93 -6.73 12.93
N ARG A 30 -3.55 -6.79 14.21
CA ARG A 30 -4.40 -6.32 15.32
C ARG A 30 -4.64 -4.81 15.25
N SER A 31 -3.57 -4.07 15.04
CA SER A 31 -3.63 -2.72 14.45
C SER A 31 -3.39 -2.87 12.95
N TYR A 32 -3.80 -1.87 12.19
CA TYR A 32 -3.51 -1.82 10.77
C TYR A 32 -2.91 -0.48 10.39
N SER A 33 -2.14 -0.50 9.31
CA SER A 33 -1.77 0.69 8.59
C SER A 33 -2.04 0.52 7.10
N THR A 34 -2.31 1.63 6.43
CA THR A 34 -2.49 1.65 4.99
C THR A 34 -1.74 2.82 4.38
N ILE A 35 -1.27 2.63 3.15
CA ILE A 35 -1.00 3.70 2.21
C ILE A 35 -1.89 3.49 1.00
N GLY A 36 -2.49 4.56 0.50
CA GLY A 36 -3.44 4.47 -0.60
C GLY A 36 -3.77 5.81 -1.18
N VAL A 37 -4.90 5.83 -1.87
CA VAL A 37 -5.49 7.00 -2.49
C VAL A 37 -6.95 7.13 -2.07
N ILE A 38 -7.38 8.36 -1.83
CA ILE A 38 -8.78 8.74 -1.71
C ILE A 38 -9.17 9.57 -2.94
N CYS A 39 -10.34 9.27 -3.53
CA CYS A 39 -10.96 10.11 -4.54
C CYS A 39 -12.04 10.97 -3.87
N ASP A 40 -11.82 12.29 -3.85
CA ASP A 40 -12.74 13.29 -3.31
C ASP A 40 -13.20 14.22 -4.44
N GLY A 41 -14.45 14.02 -4.88
CA GLY A 41 -14.97 14.54 -6.13
C GLY A 41 -14.19 13.99 -7.32
N LYS A 42 -13.42 14.85 -7.97
CA LYS A 42 -12.53 14.47 -9.10
C LYS A 42 -11.05 14.38 -8.71
N LYS A 43 -10.72 14.76 -7.47
CA LYS A 43 -9.34 14.88 -7.01
C LYS A 43 -8.91 13.59 -6.34
N LYS A 44 -7.71 13.11 -6.67
CA LYS A 44 -7.12 11.91 -6.08
C LYS A 44 -5.97 12.32 -5.20
N LYS A 45 -5.98 11.97 -3.91
CA LYS A 45 -4.94 12.35 -2.96
C LYS A 45 -4.36 11.12 -2.28
N ILE A 46 -3.06 11.14 -2.02
CA ILE A 46 -2.44 10.11 -1.17
C ILE A 46 -3.06 10.15 0.22
N GLU A 47 -3.35 8.99 0.79
CA GLU A 47 -3.77 8.82 2.18
C GLU A 47 -2.87 7.81 2.85
N PHE A 48 -2.37 8.16 4.03
CA PHE A 48 -1.74 7.24 4.97
C PHE A 48 -2.63 7.11 6.20
N ASN A 49 -3.01 5.91 6.58
CA ASN A 49 -3.88 5.67 7.73
C ASN A 49 -3.19 4.74 8.72
N VAL A 50 -3.30 5.07 10.02
CA VAL A 50 -2.97 4.15 11.11
C VAL A 50 -4.16 4.01 12.02
N THR A 51 -4.84 2.86 11.95
CA THR A 51 -5.97 2.50 12.83
C THR A 51 -7.00 3.63 12.93
N GLY A 52 -7.46 4.14 11.79
CA GLY A 52 -8.48 5.19 11.70
C GLY A 52 -7.93 6.62 11.65
N ASN A 53 -6.66 6.84 12.00
CA ASN A 53 -6.04 8.17 11.94
C ASN A 53 -5.40 8.41 10.57
N SER A 54 -6.06 9.18 9.72
CA SER A 54 -5.57 9.51 8.37
C SER A 54 -4.70 10.76 8.34
N THR A 55 -3.63 10.70 7.55
CA THR A 55 -2.81 11.83 7.10
C THR A 55 -2.89 11.90 5.57
N PHE A 56 -3.24 13.07 5.04
CA PHE A 56 -3.39 13.28 3.60
C PHE A 56 -2.11 13.86 3.01
N GLY A 57 -1.71 13.33 1.86
CA GLY A 57 -0.56 13.77 1.07
C GLY A 57 -0.98 14.64 -0.11
N PRO A 58 -0.09 14.80 -1.11
CA PRO A 58 -0.36 15.60 -2.28
C PRO A 58 -1.47 15.00 -3.15
N GLU A 59 -2.04 15.87 -4.00
CA GLU A 59 -2.90 15.46 -5.11
C GLU A 59 -2.06 14.77 -6.19
N LEU A 60 -2.60 13.69 -6.75
CA LEU A 60 -1.95 12.91 -7.79
C LEU A 60 -2.19 13.56 -9.16
N PRO A 61 -1.15 13.78 -9.97
CA PRO A 61 -1.28 14.41 -11.28
C PRO A 61 -1.86 13.49 -12.37
N GLY A 62 -2.07 12.20 -12.07
CA GLY A 62 -2.51 11.21 -13.03
C GLY A 62 -3.06 9.95 -12.37
N ASN A 63 -3.27 8.93 -13.18
CA ASN A 63 -3.96 7.71 -12.75
C ASN A 63 -3.03 6.54 -12.41
N ASN A 64 -1.76 6.60 -12.81
CA ASN A 64 -0.80 5.55 -12.44
C ASN A 64 -0.24 5.84 -11.06
N LEU A 65 -0.35 4.86 -10.16
CA LEU A 65 0.16 4.95 -8.80
C LEU A 65 0.89 3.67 -8.42
N TRP A 66 2.13 3.80 -7.98
CA TRP A 66 2.87 2.74 -7.34
C TRP A 66 2.88 2.98 -5.84
N LEU A 67 2.50 1.97 -5.07
CA LEU A 67 2.57 1.97 -3.62
C LEU A 67 3.57 0.92 -3.18
N LYS A 68 4.39 1.26 -2.20
CA LYS A 68 5.48 0.42 -1.75
C LYS A 68 5.55 0.40 -0.23
N SER A 69 5.86 -0.77 0.33
CA SER A 69 6.24 -0.92 1.73
C SER A 69 7.55 -1.70 1.83
N THR A 70 8.41 -1.29 2.75
CA THR A 70 9.64 -2.01 3.09
C THR A 70 9.69 -2.26 4.60
N TRP A 71 10.19 -3.42 5.02
CA TRP A 71 10.42 -3.73 6.43
C TRP A 71 11.55 -4.73 6.62
N ALA A 72 12.18 -4.70 7.80
CA ALA A 72 13.23 -5.61 8.19
C ALA A 72 12.77 -6.55 9.33
N LEU A 73 13.73 -7.21 9.98
CA LEU A 73 13.48 -8.18 11.07
C LEU A 73 12.93 -7.54 12.35
N ASP A 74 13.11 -6.24 12.52
CA ASP A 74 12.53 -5.45 13.60
C ASP A 74 11.00 -5.26 13.43
N GLY A 75 10.47 -5.57 12.25
CA GLY A 75 9.06 -5.41 11.92
C GLY A 75 8.63 -3.96 11.76
N ILE A 76 9.57 -3.03 11.57
CA ILE A 76 9.28 -1.63 11.31
C ILE A 76 9.08 -1.47 9.81
N SER A 77 7.86 -1.11 9.42
CA SER A 77 7.50 -0.83 8.02
C SER A 77 7.55 0.66 7.72
N GLN A 78 7.98 1.00 6.50
CA GLN A 78 7.90 2.35 5.95
C GLN A 78 7.23 2.29 4.58
N TYR A 79 6.24 3.16 4.39
CA TYR A 79 5.55 3.29 3.11
C TYR A 79 6.16 4.36 2.21
N TYR A 80 6.00 4.13 0.91
CA TYR A 80 6.39 5.02 -0.16
C TYR A 80 5.33 5.03 -1.26
N TYR A 81 5.28 6.10 -2.03
CA TYR A 81 4.50 6.17 -3.27
C TYR A 81 5.34 6.70 -4.44
N SER A 82 4.92 6.40 -5.66
CA SER A 82 5.52 6.90 -6.89
C SER A 82 4.45 7.09 -7.97
N THR A 83 4.65 8.07 -8.86
CA THR A 83 3.78 8.35 -10.02
C THR A 83 4.46 8.01 -11.35
N ASP A 84 5.73 7.62 -11.33
CA ASP A 84 6.53 7.25 -12.51
C ASP A 84 7.09 5.83 -12.44
N GLY A 85 6.89 5.12 -11.31
CA GLY A 85 7.43 3.79 -11.04
C GLY A 85 8.95 3.75 -10.83
N LYS A 86 9.62 4.90 -10.82
CA LYS A 86 11.09 5.05 -10.76
C LYS A 86 11.54 5.74 -9.48
N LYS A 87 10.93 6.88 -9.14
CA LYS A 87 11.25 7.67 -7.94
C LYS A 87 10.18 7.45 -6.88
N TYR A 88 10.59 6.94 -5.73
CA TYR A 88 9.70 6.67 -4.60
C TYR A 88 9.90 7.71 -3.49
N THR A 89 8.80 8.33 -3.07
CA THR A 89 8.78 9.30 -1.98
C THR A 89 8.22 8.63 -0.74
N SER A 90 8.94 8.69 0.39
CA SER A 90 8.45 8.18 1.67
C SER A 90 7.24 8.98 2.14
N PHE A 91 6.22 8.30 2.67
CA PHE A 91 5.04 8.97 3.20
C PHE A 91 4.49 8.27 4.44
N GLY A 92 4.05 9.07 5.41
CA GLY A 92 3.68 8.57 6.73
C GLY A 92 4.89 8.26 7.62
N LYS A 93 4.62 8.18 8.93
CA LYS A 93 5.62 7.74 9.91
C LYS A 93 5.84 6.23 9.82
N PRO A 94 7.01 5.72 10.23
CA PRO A 94 7.22 4.28 10.36
C PRO A 94 6.12 3.62 11.21
N TYR A 95 5.68 2.44 10.78
CA TYR A 95 4.65 1.66 11.46
C TYR A 95 5.23 0.34 11.96
N GLN A 96 5.14 0.11 13.28
CA GLN A 96 5.52 -1.14 13.91
C GLN A 96 4.44 -2.19 13.65
N MET A 97 4.77 -3.20 12.87
CA MET A 97 3.91 -4.36 12.70
C MET A 97 3.78 -5.11 14.03
N ALA A 98 2.57 -5.57 14.33
CA ALA A 98 2.27 -6.23 15.59
C ALA A 98 1.65 -7.60 15.35
N TRP A 99 2.15 -8.61 16.08
CA TRP A 99 1.50 -9.91 16.16
C TRP A 99 0.23 -9.79 17.01
N GLY A 100 -0.86 -10.44 16.58
CA GLY A 100 -2.08 -10.45 17.37
C GLY A 100 -3.16 -11.36 16.81
N SER A 101 -4.11 -11.73 17.66
CA SER A 101 -5.24 -12.60 17.28
C SER A 101 -4.81 -13.92 16.64
N TYR A 102 -3.73 -14.52 17.17
CA TYR A 102 -3.12 -15.77 16.67
C TYR A 102 -2.67 -15.70 15.21
N ARG A 103 -2.38 -14.50 14.72
CA ARG A 103 -2.08 -14.23 13.31
C ARG A 103 -0.94 -13.20 13.21
N GLY A 104 -0.05 -13.43 12.25
CA GLY A 104 0.91 -12.42 11.83
C GLY A 104 0.23 -11.29 11.03
N ASP A 105 1.00 -10.22 10.82
CA ASP A 105 0.67 -9.14 9.90
C ASP A 105 0.54 -9.69 8.47
N ARG A 106 -0.45 -9.19 7.73
CA ARG A 106 -0.69 -9.55 6.33
C ARG A 106 -0.61 -8.33 5.44
N LEU A 107 0.05 -8.50 4.31
CA LEU A 107 -0.10 -7.59 3.21
C LEU A 107 -1.44 -7.82 2.50
N GLY A 108 -2.06 -6.74 2.05
CA GLY A 108 -3.27 -6.80 1.25
C GLY A 108 -3.45 -5.58 0.37
N ILE A 109 -4.27 -5.75 -0.67
CA ILE A 109 -4.83 -4.63 -1.42
C ILE A 109 -6.26 -4.44 -0.93
N TYR A 110 -6.68 -3.19 -0.76
CA TYR A 110 -8.05 -2.85 -0.42
C TYR A 110 -8.63 -1.88 -1.45
N SER A 111 -9.95 -1.94 -1.62
CA SER A 111 -10.74 -0.95 -2.33
C SER A 111 -12.15 -0.94 -1.73
N TYR A 112 -12.65 0.22 -1.34
CA TYR A 112 -14.02 0.41 -0.85
C TYR A 112 -14.48 1.85 -1.12
N ASN A 113 -15.79 2.08 -1.10
CA ASN A 113 -16.38 3.39 -1.29
C ASN A 113 -17.38 3.68 -0.17
N ASN A 114 -17.24 4.86 0.46
CA ASN A 114 -18.10 5.28 1.58
C ASN A 114 -19.35 6.06 1.14
N LYS A 115 -19.47 6.43 -0.14
CA LYS A 115 -20.57 7.24 -0.66
C LYS A 115 -21.57 6.43 -1.48
N ALA A 116 -21.11 5.48 -2.29
CA ALA A 116 -21.95 4.67 -3.17
C ALA A 116 -21.26 3.34 -3.54
N ASP A 117 -22.03 2.37 -4.02
CA ASP A 117 -21.48 1.18 -4.67
C ASP A 117 -21.04 1.52 -6.09
N ALA A 118 -19.88 2.17 -6.20
CA ALA A 118 -19.35 2.70 -7.44
C ALA A 118 -17.83 2.77 -7.44
N GLY A 119 -17.27 2.59 -8.64
CA GLY A 119 -15.85 2.72 -8.93
C GLY A 119 -15.06 1.43 -8.79
N TYR A 120 -13.88 1.40 -9.38
CA TYR A 120 -12.96 0.28 -9.35
C TYR A 120 -11.51 0.78 -9.45
N VAL A 121 -10.57 -0.10 -9.17
CA VAL A 121 -9.14 0.10 -9.46
C VAL A 121 -8.62 -1.14 -10.17
N ASP A 122 -7.77 -0.95 -11.16
CA ASP A 122 -7.08 -2.06 -11.80
C ASP A 122 -5.73 -2.25 -11.11
N VAL A 123 -5.42 -3.51 -10.77
CA VAL A 123 -4.14 -3.89 -10.16
C VAL A 123 -3.28 -4.55 -11.24
N ASP A 124 -2.32 -3.79 -11.76
CA ASP A 124 -1.42 -4.29 -12.81
C ASP A 124 -0.51 -5.40 -12.30
N PHE A 125 0.05 -5.21 -11.10
CA PHE A 125 0.86 -6.22 -10.43
C PHE A 125 0.91 -5.98 -8.93
N PHE A 126 1.17 -7.09 -8.21
CA PHE A 126 1.58 -7.10 -6.81
C PHE A 126 2.88 -7.91 -6.73
N GLN A 127 3.99 -7.21 -6.51
CA GLN A 127 5.32 -7.81 -6.47
C GLN A 127 5.83 -7.83 -5.04
N TYR A 128 6.15 -9.01 -4.54
CA TYR A 128 6.75 -9.20 -3.23
C TYR A 128 8.17 -9.76 -3.38
N ASP A 129 9.17 -8.97 -2.99
CA ASP A 129 10.56 -9.42 -2.90
C ASP A 129 10.94 -9.63 -1.43
N TYR A 130 11.47 -10.82 -1.16
CA TYR A 130 11.90 -11.24 0.16
C TYR A 130 13.28 -11.87 0.05
N ALA A 131 14.14 -11.57 1.02
CA ALA A 131 15.51 -12.10 1.09
C ALA A 131 15.61 -13.58 1.54
N GLY A 132 14.57 -14.40 1.31
CA GLY A 132 14.56 -15.83 1.63
C GLY A 132 15.24 -16.70 0.56
N PRO A 133 15.30 -18.02 0.72
CA PRO A 133 15.85 -18.91 -0.29
C PRO A 133 15.04 -18.79 -1.59
N LYS A 134 15.63 -18.21 -2.63
CA LYS A 134 14.99 -18.12 -3.95
C LYS A 134 15.11 -19.47 -4.65
N ILE A 135 13.99 -20.13 -4.94
CA ILE A 135 13.98 -21.33 -5.78
C ILE A 135 14.45 -20.90 -7.17
N LYS A 136 15.57 -21.45 -7.64
CA LYS A 136 16.03 -21.24 -9.02
C LYS A 136 14.97 -21.83 -9.96
N SER A 137 14.22 -20.97 -10.65
CA SER A 137 13.41 -21.39 -11.78
C SER A 137 14.32 -22.04 -12.81
N LYS A 138 14.11 -23.32 -13.11
CA LYS A 138 14.73 -23.95 -14.28
C LYS A 138 14.08 -23.36 -15.51
N LYS A 139 14.84 -22.58 -16.27
CA LYS A 139 14.55 -22.32 -17.68
C LYS A 139 14.56 -23.63 -18.47
#